data_AF-A0A8S3JN70-F1
#
_entry.id   AF-A0A8S3JN70-F1
#
_cell.length_a   1.000
_cell.length_b   1.000
_cell.length_c   1.000
_cell.angle_alpha   90.00
_cell.angle_beta   90.00
_cell.angle_gamma   90.00
#
_symmetry.space_group_name_H-M   'P 1'
#
loop_
_entity.id
_entity.type
_entity.pdbx_description
1 polymer ?
#
loop_
_entity_poly.entity_id
_entity_poly.type
_entity_poly.pdbx_seq_one_letter_code
_entity_poly.pdbx_strand_id
1 'polypeptide(L)'
;GYLTEADINIRKIDKPERFQLRHIPVAEAKEDELEEEAEWIYNGAFLKPTISHQMPEEDKAKNIQVKKKIKNALNYIRNDSFEVPFIAFYRKEHIEPDLKILDLWRIWQWDEKVRLDYYETLALL
;
A
#
# COMPACT_ATOMS: atom_id res chain seq x y z
N GLY A 1 4.38 9.59 28.24
CA GLY A 1 5.44 8.62 28.59
C GLY A 1 5.01 7.26 28.09
N TYR A 2 5.93 6.48 27.53
CA TYR A 2 5.67 5.16 26.92
C TYR A 2 5.55 4.03 27.94
N LEU A 3 4.68 4.21 28.93
CA LEU A 3 4.50 3.32 30.09
C LEU A 3 3.04 2.88 30.28
N THR A 4 2.17 3.19 29.32
CA THR A 4 0.79 2.68 29.35
C THR A 4 0.79 1.18 29.08
N GLU A 5 -0.27 0.49 29.47
CA GLU A 5 -0.45 -0.93 29.13
C GLU A 5 -0.43 -1.15 27.61
N ALA A 6 -0.94 -0.18 26.83
CA ALA A 6 -0.87 -0.19 25.38
C ALA A 6 0.59 -0.17 24.86
N ASP A 7 1.44 0.70 25.41
CA ASP A 7 2.87 0.76 25.04
C ASP A 7 3.61 -0.55 25.38
N ILE A 8 3.27 -1.17 26.52
CA ILE A 8 3.84 -2.45 26.94
C ILE A 8 3.44 -3.57 25.97
N ASN A 9 2.19 -3.56 25.51
CA ASN A 9 1.70 -4.55 24.55
C ASN A 9 2.36 -4.37 23.18
N ILE A 10 2.57 -3.13 22.73
CA ILE A 10 3.26 -2.86 21.46
C ILE A 10 4.67 -3.46 21.44
N ARG A 11 5.41 -3.36 22.56
CA ARG A 11 6.77 -3.92 22.70
C ARG A 11 6.82 -5.44 22.76
N LYS A 12 5.72 -6.10 23.15
CA LYS A 12 5.65 -7.56 23.28
C LYS A 12 5.30 -8.24 21.96
N ILE A 13 4.67 -7.52 21.03
CA ILE A 13 4.23 -8.05 19.75
C ILE A 13 5.39 -7.98 18.76
N ASP A 14 5.73 -9.12 18.16
CA ASP A 14 6.76 -9.23 17.12
C ASP A 14 6.23 -8.74 15.75
N LYS A 15 5.84 -7.46 15.70
CA LYS A 15 5.42 -6.76 14.47
C LYS A 15 5.98 -5.34 14.47
N PRO A 16 6.28 -4.77 13.29
CA PRO A 16 6.73 -3.38 13.22
C PRO A 16 5.73 -2.42 13.87
N GLU A 17 6.21 -1.46 14.66
CA GLU A 17 5.35 -0.53 15.41
C GLU A 17 4.35 0.22 14.50
N ARG A 18 4.75 0.59 13.28
CA ARG A 18 3.84 1.25 12.31
C ARG A 18 2.63 0.40 11.92
N PHE A 19 2.79 -0.93 11.90
CA PHE A 19 1.68 -1.84 11.61
C PHE A 19 0.72 -1.91 12.80
N GLN A 20 1.27 -1.80 14.01
CA GLN A 20 0.50 -1.82 15.26
C GLN A 20 -0.25 -0.50 15.51
N LEU A 21 0.29 0.62 15.03
CA LEU A 21 -0.30 1.96 15.18
C LEU A 21 -1.32 2.33 14.09
N ARG A 22 -1.56 1.45 13.12
CA ARG A 22 -2.45 1.70 11.99
C ARG A 22 -3.92 1.64 12.43
N HIS A 23 -4.79 2.51 11.92
CA HIS A 23 -6.22 2.51 12.27
C HIS A 23 -6.92 1.27 11.70
N ILE A 24 -6.59 0.91 10.45
CA ILE A 24 -7.03 -0.35 9.85
C ILE A 24 -5.88 -1.36 9.88
N PRO A 25 -6.01 -2.47 10.64
CA PRO A 25 -4.90 -3.40 10.87
C PRO A 25 -4.49 -4.09 9.58
N VAL A 26 -3.20 -4.27 9.29
CA VAL A 26 -2.75 -4.98 8.08
C VAL A 26 -3.20 -6.45 8.13
N ALA A 27 -3.87 -6.91 7.07
CA ALA A 27 -4.38 -8.27 6.95
C ALA A 27 -3.81 -8.91 5.68
N GLU A 28 -3.58 -10.22 5.71
CA GLU A 28 -3.18 -10.98 4.52
C GLU A 28 -4.22 -10.86 3.41
N ALA A 29 -3.79 -11.08 2.17
CA ALA A 29 -4.59 -10.90 0.96
C ALA A 29 -4.33 -12.00 -0.04
N LYS A 30 -5.35 -12.33 -0.83
CA LYS A 30 -5.18 -13.25 -1.97
C LYS A 30 -4.72 -12.51 -3.22
N GLU A 31 -4.18 -13.26 -4.18
CA GLU A 31 -3.64 -12.72 -5.43
C GLU A 31 -4.65 -11.91 -6.28
N ASP A 32 -5.92 -12.32 -6.27
CA ASP A 32 -7.04 -11.66 -6.94
C ASP A 32 -7.42 -10.35 -6.25
N GLU A 33 -7.55 -10.36 -4.93
CA GLU A 33 -7.77 -9.16 -4.11
C GLU A 33 -6.66 -8.11 -4.32
N LEU A 34 -5.39 -8.55 -4.31
CA LEU A 34 -4.25 -7.68 -4.55
C LEU A 34 -4.24 -7.05 -5.95
N GLU A 35 -4.74 -7.77 -6.96
CA GLU A 35 -4.85 -7.26 -8.33
C GLU A 35 -5.93 -6.18 -8.42
N GLU A 36 -7.11 -6.43 -7.84
CA GLU A 36 -8.23 -5.49 -7.80
C GLU A 36 -7.86 -4.22 -7.02
N GLU A 37 -7.24 -4.36 -5.85
CA GLU A 37 -6.80 -3.23 -5.05
C GLU A 37 -5.67 -2.44 -5.73
N ALA A 38 -4.74 -3.10 -6.42
CA ALA A 38 -3.70 -2.40 -7.17
C ALA A 38 -4.28 -1.51 -8.28
N GLU A 39 -5.31 -1.99 -8.97
CA GLU A 39 -6.07 -1.18 -9.95
C GLU A 39 -6.75 0.01 -9.28
N TRP A 40 -7.43 -0.21 -8.14
CA TRP A 40 -8.10 0.85 -7.40
C TRP A 40 -7.14 1.94 -6.91
N ILE A 41 -6.00 1.53 -6.35
CA ILE A 41 -4.94 2.45 -5.88
C ILE A 41 -4.33 3.19 -7.07
N TYR A 42 -4.03 2.53 -8.19
CA TYR A 42 -3.51 3.19 -9.37
C TYR A 42 -4.45 4.31 -9.85
N ASN A 43 -5.73 3.99 -10.01
CA ASN A 43 -6.73 4.94 -10.49
C ASN A 43 -6.95 6.11 -9.51
N GLY A 44 -6.92 5.85 -8.20
CA GLY A 44 -7.15 6.88 -7.19
C GLY A 44 -5.93 7.75 -6.87
N ALA A 45 -4.74 7.16 -6.87
CA ALA A 45 -3.51 7.76 -6.31
C ALA A 45 -2.48 8.18 -7.35
N PHE A 46 -2.53 7.61 -8.56
CA PHE A 46 -1.53 7.81 -9.60
C PHE A 46 -2.12 8.38 -10.90
N LEU A 47 -3.37 8.04 -11.23
CA LEU A 47 -4.02 8.52 -12.45
C LEU A 47 -4.63 9.93 -12.33
N LYS A 48 -4.82 10.46 -11.11
CA LYS A 48 -5.48 11.77 -10.94
C LYS A 48 -4.67 12.89 -11.62
N PRO A 49 -5.22 13.54 -12.67
CA PRO A 49 -4.51 14.60 -13.37
C PRO A 49 -4.31 15.78 -12.42
N THR A 50 -3.08 16.23 -12.29
CA THR A 50 -2.78 17.52 -11.66
C THR A 50 -2.86 18.61 -12.72
N ILE A 51 -3.14 19.86 -12.35
CA ILE A 51 -3.25 20.99 -13.31
C ILE A 51 -1.99 21.13 -14.18
N SER A 52 -0.82 20.69 -13.68
CA SER A 52 0.44 20.65 -14.42
C SER A 52 0.67 19.39 -15.26
N HIS A 53 -0.13 18.33 -15.07
CA HIS A 53 -0.11 17.09 -15.86
C HIS A 53 -1.40 16.97 -16.66
N GLN A 54 -1.44 17.66 -17.80
CA GLN A 54 -2.35 17.33 -18.89
C GLN A 54 -1.82 16.03 -19.52
N MET A 55 -2.31 14.87 -19.09
CA MET A 55 -1.84 13.58 -19.59
C MET A 55 -2.20 13.44 -21.09
N PRO A 56 -1.21 13.31 -22.00
CA PRO A 56 -1.44 12.64 -23.29
C PRO A 56 -1.88 11.19 -23.00
N GLU A 57 -2.50 10.48 -23.95
CA GLU A 57 -2.74 9.04 -23.79
C GLU A 57 -1.45 8.34 -23.34
N GLU A 58 -1.39 7.96 -22.06
CA GLU A 58 -0.20 7.33 -21.50
C GLU A 58 0.02 5.97 -22.16
N ASP A 59 1.29 5.62 -22.35
CA ASP A 59 1.70 4.33 -22.88
C ASP A 59 1.10 3.20 -22.01
N LYS A 60 0.07 2.51 -22.54
CA LYS A 60 -0.64 1.42 -21.85
C LYS A 60 0.31 0.40 -21.26
N ALA A 61 1.46 0.14 -21.91
CA ALA A 61 2.47 -0.78 -21.39
C ALA A 61 3.06 -0.31 -20.06
N LYS A 62 3.34 0.99 -19.92
CA LYS A 62 3.84 1.59 -18.67
C LYS A 62 2.81 1.48 -17.55
N ASN A 63 1.54 1.72 -17.87
CA ASN A 63 0.45 1.63 -16.88
C ASN A 63 0.29 0.20 -16.33
N ILE A 64 0.43 -0.80 -17.21
CA ILE A 64 0.43 -2.22 -16.80
C ILE A 64 1.62 -2.52 -15.87
N GLN A 65 2.82 -2.00 -16.17
CA GLN A 65 3.99 -2.21 -15.30
C GLN A 65 3.82 -1.55 -13.93
N VAL A 66 3.32 -0.31 -13.88
CA VAL A 66 3.06 0.40 -12.62
C VAL A 66 2.08 -0.38 -11.74
N LYS A 67 0.96 -0.86 -12.31
CA LYS A 67 -0.04 -1.64 -11.57
C LYS A 67 0.52 -2.95 -11.01
N LYS A 68 1.28 -3.70 -11.81
CA LYS A 68 1.97 -4.91 -11.36
C LYS A 68 2.89 -4.63 -10.17
N LYS A 69 3.55 -3.48 -10.15
CA LYS A 69 4.48 -3.10 -9.08
C LYS A 69 3.77 -2.60 -7.83
N ILE A 70 2.62 -1.94 -7.97
CA ILE A 70 1.72 -1.64 -6.85
C ILE A 70 1.29 -2.95 -6.18
N LYS A 71 0.84 -3.94 -6.97
CA LYS A 71 0.49 -5.27 -6.46
C LYS A 71 1.65 -5.94 -5.71
N ASN A 72 2.85 -5.94 -6.28
CA ASN A 72 4.04 -6.49 -5.60
C ASN A 72 4.29 -5.79 -4.25
N ALA A 73 4.17 -4.47 -4.19
CA ALA A 73 4.33 -3.71 -2.96
C ALA A 73 3.25 -4.08 -1.92
N LEU A 74 1.99 -4.22 -2.34
CA LEU A 74 0.91 -4.67 -1.46
C LEU A 74 1.17 -6.07 -0.92
N ASN A 75 1.63 -7.01 -1.76
CA ASN A 75 1.99 -8.36 -1.31
C ASN A 75 3.10 -8.32 -0.24
N TYR A 76 4.14 -7.51 -0.44
CA TYR A 76 5.20 -7.34 0.56
C TYR A 76 4.69 -6.77 1.88
N ILE A 77 3.76 -5.82 1.82
CA ILE A 77 3.17 -5.21 3.00
C ILE A 77 2.24 -6.20 3.73
N ARG A 78 1.33 -6.82 3.00
CA ARG A 78 0.20 -7.58 3.58
C ARG A 78 0.56 -9.01 3.96
N ASN A 79 1.37 -9.68 3.14
CA ASN A 79 1.68 -11.10 3.29
C ASN A 79 3.07 -11.33 3.89
N ASP A 80 4.07 -10.52 3.51
CA ASP A 80 5.43 -10.64 4.07
C ASP A 80 5.68 -9.70 5.27
N SER A 81 4.75 -8.80 5.58
CA SER A 81 4.87 -7.81 6.66
C SER A 81 6.12 -6.91 6.56
N PHE A 82 6.60 -6.61 5.35
CA PHE A 82 7.73 -5.72 5.13
C PHE A 82 7.32 -4.24 5.20
N GLU A 83 8.11 -3.45 5.93
CA GLU A 83 7.95 -2.00 5.95
C GLU A 83 8.45 -1.35 4.64
N VAL A 84 7.90 -0.17 4.32
CA VAL A 84 8.28 0.61 3.13
C VAL A 84 9.80 0.82 2.97
N PRO A 85 10.57 1.19 4.02
CA PRO A 85 12.02 1.30 3.88
C PRO A 85 12.67 -0.03 3.47
N PHE A 86 12.23 -1.16 4.04
CA PHE A 86 12.78 -2.46 3.70
C PHE A 86 12.54 -2.79 2.23
N ILE A 87 11.33 -2.57 1.73
CA ILE A 87 10.99 -2.78 0.31
C ILE A 87 11.86 -1.88 -0.59
N ALA A 88 11.97 -0.60 -0.26
CA ALA A 88 12.71 0.38 -1.05
C ALA A 88 14.22 0.08 -1.15
N PHE A 89 14.82 -0.54 -0.13
CA PHE A 89 16.26 -0.83 -0.11
C PHE A 89 16.59 -2.26 -0.56
N TYR A 90 15.74 -3.25 -0.26
CA TYR A 90 16.04 -4.68 -0.44
C TYR A 90 15.14 -5.43 -1.45
N ARG A 91 14.11 -4.77 -1.99
CA ARG A 91 13.21 -5.31 -3.03
C ARG A 91 13.05 -4.34 -4.21
N LYS A 92 13.99 -3.40 -4.36
CA LYS A 92 13.91 -2.30 -5.32
C LYS A 92 13.78 -2.78 -6.77
N GLU A 93 14.33 -3.94 -7.11
CA GLU A 93 14.25 -4.56 -8.43
C GLU A 93 12.82 -4.90 -8.85
N HIS A 94 11.91 -5.09 -7.89
CA HIS A 94 10.49 -5.35 -8.15
C HIS A 94 9.65 -4.07 -8.21
N ILE A 95 10.25 -2.91 -7.97
CA ILE A 95 9.58 -1.61 -7.79
C ILE A 95 10.12 -0.57 -8.79
N GLU A 96 11.43 -0.44 -8.91
CA GLU A 96 12.10 0.47 -9.84
C GLU A 96 12.15 -0.10 -11.27
N PRO A 97 12.13 0.74 -12.32
CA PRO A 97 12.23 2.21 -12.28
C PRO A 97 10.90 2.95 -12.05
N ASP A 98 9.77 2.27 -12.19
CA ASP A 98 8.44 2.90 -12.29
C ASP A 98 7.91 3.53 -11.00
N LEU A 99 8.31 3.00 -9.83
CA LEU A 99 7.91 3.51 -8.52
C LEU A 99 9.13 3.85 -7.67
N LYS A 100 9.00 4.87 -6.81
CA LYS A 100 10.02 5.31 -5.86
C LYS A 100 9.52 5.21 -4.42
N ILE A 101 10.40 5.46 -3.46
CA ILE A 101 10.08 5.33 -2.02
C ILE A 101 8.86 6.18 -1.59
N LEU A 102 8.69 7.37 -2.18
CA LEU A 102 7.52 8.21 -1.89
C LEU A 102 6.22 7.58 -2.42
N ASP A 103 6.30 6.87 -3.54
CA ASP A 103 5.16 6.14 -4.10
C ASP A 103 4.82 4.92 -3.24
N LEU A 104 5.82 4.24 -2.68
CA LEU A 104 5.60 3.14 -1.72
C LEU A 104 4.88 3.62 -0.44
N TRP A 105 5.26 4.78 0.09
CA TRP A 105 4.53 5.39 1.20
C TRP A 105 3.09 5.77 0.81
N ARG A 106 2.89 6.26 -0.42
CA ARG A 106 1.55 6.51 -0.95
C ARG A 106 0.74 5.22 -1.04
N ILE A 107 1.30 4.13 -1.55
CA ILE A 107 0.65 2.82 -1.61
C ILE A 107 0.27 2.34 -0.20
N TRP A 108 1.18 2.45 0.78
CA TRP A 108 0.89 2.15 2.18
C TRP A 108 -0.32 2.92 2.73
N GLN A 109 -0.42 4.22 2.45
CA GLN A 109 -1.56 5.04 2.88
C GLN A 109 -2.85 4.62 2.17
N TRP A 110 -2.77 4.32 0.87
CA TRP A 110 -3.94 3.95 0.06
C TRP A 110 -4.45 2.54 0.33
N ASP A 111 -3.57 1.61 0.72
CA ASP A 111 -3.94 0.30 1.28
C ASP A 111 -4.78 0.45 2.56
N GLU A 112 -4.64 1.54 3.31
CA GLU A 112 -5.46 1.75 4.51
C GLU A 112 -6.85 2.21 4.10
N LYS A 113 -6.85 3.12 3.12
CA LYS A 113 -8.06 3.72 2.58
C LYS A 113 -8.93 2.71 1.84
N VAL A 114 -8.37 1.84 1.00
CA VAL A 114 -9.14 0.84 0.25
C VAL A 114 -9.86 -0.12 1.20
N ARG A 115 -9.20 -0.47 2.31
CA ARG A 115 -9.79 -1.37 3.31
C ARG A 115 -10.81 -0.68 4.19
N LEU A 116 -10.62 0.59 4.50
CA LEU A 116 -11.68 1.38 5.14
C LEU A 116 -12.95 1.43 4.26
N ASP A 117 -12.79 1.70 2.97
CA ASP A 117 -13.90 1.71 1.99
C ASP A 117 -14.59 0.34 1.88
N TYR A 118 -13.80 -0.75 1.88
CA TYR A 118 -14.33 -2.11 1.91
C TYR A 118 -15.17 -2.41 3.17
N TYR A 119 -14.71 -2.01 4.36
CA TYR A 119 -15.49 -2.20 5.59
C TYR A 119 -16.73 -1.31 5.64
N GLU A 120 -16.66 -0.08 5.14
CA GLU A 120 -17.82 0.82 5.05
C GLU A 120 -18.88 0.26 4.10
N THR A 121 -18.47 -0.28 2.94
CA THR A 121 -19.41 -0.90 2.00
C THR A 121 -20.05 -2.19 2.54
N LEU A 122 -19.29 -3.04 3.24
CA LEU A 122 -19.84 -4.22 3.91
C LEU A 122 -20.80 -3.88 5.05
N ALA A 123 -20.55 -2.80 5.80
CA ALA A 123 -21.42 -2.36 6.90
C ALA A 123 -22.78 -1.83 6.43
N LEU A 124 -22.95 -1.58 5.13
CA LEU A 124 -24.18 -1.07 4.50
C LEU A 124 -25.04 -2.17 3.84
N LEU A 125 -24.58 -3.42 3.83
CA LEU A 125 -25.29 -4.60 3.32
C LEU A 125 -25.95 -5.40 4.45
#